data_AF-A0A3D3DJP8-F1
#
_entry.id   AF-A0A3D3DJP8-F1
#
_cell.length_a   1.000
_cell.length_b   1.000
_cell.length_c   1.000
_cell.angle_alpha   90.00
_cell.angle_beta   90.00
_cell.angle_gamma   90.00
#
_symmetry.space_group_name_H-M   'P 1'
#
loop_
_entity.id
_entity.type
_entity.pdbx_description
1 polymer ?
#
loop_
_entity_poly.entity_id
_entity_poly.type
_entity_poly.pdbx_seq_one_letter_code
_entity_poly.pdbx_strand_id
1 'polypeptide(L)'
;DNEIDMAGLAKVDGVQVKEIKPQVHEWTFDDGESIIVLSEGRLLNLGNATGHPSFVMSNSFTNQVLAQIELFTKPEQYPVDVYTLPKHLDEEVARLHLGKLGVKLTRLTRQQADYIGVPIEGPYKPEHYRY
;
A
#
# COMPACT_ATOMS: atom_id res chain seq x y z
N ASP A 1 -1.59 -3.52 16.86
CA ASP A 1 -0.63 -3.44 17.99
C ASP A 1 -0.35 -4.80 18.61
N ASN A 2 -0.40 -5.87 17.81
CA ASN A 2 -0.15 -7.26 18.19
C ASN A 2 1.11 -7.84 17.55
N GLU A 3 1.75 -7.12 16.61
CA GLU A 3 3.13 -7.43 16.17
C GLU A 3 4.14 -7.18 17.30
N ILE A 4 3.86 -6.19 18.14
CA ILE A 4 4.48 -5.99 19.45
C ILE A 4 3.45 -6.46 20.47
N ASP A 5 3.84 -7.26 21.48
CA ASP A 5 2.91 -7.68 22.54
C ASP A 5 2.65 -6.53 23.53
N MET A 6 1.85 -5.55 23.10
CA MET A 6 1.46 -4.40 23.93
C MET A 6 0.67 -4.81 25.17
N ALA A 7 -0.14 -5.87 25.06
CA ALA A 7 -0.92 -6.39 26.17
C ALA A 7 -0.04 -7.09 27.21
N GLY A 8 1.01 -7.80 26.78
CA GLY A 8 2.04 -8.34 27.64
C GLY A 8 2.83 -7.24 28.33
N LEU A 9 3.24 -6.20 27.59
CA LEU A 9 3.96 -5.05 28.14
C LEU A 9 3.14 -4.35 29.24
N ALA A 10 1.84 -4.15 29.02
CA ALA A 10 0.91 -3.57 30.00
C ALA A 10 0.72 -4.40 31.28
N LYS A 11 1.10 -5.69 31.27
CA LYS A 11 0.97 -6.61 32.40
C LYS A 11 2.27 -6.78 33.17
N VAL A 12 3.36 -6.14 32.77
CA VAL A 12 4.63 -6.21 33.51
C VAL A 12 4.42 -5.51 34.86
N ASP A 13 4.70 -6.23 35.95
CA ASP A 13 4.55 -5.68 37.29
C ASP A 13 5.44 -4.45 37.48
N GLY A 14 4.90 -3.42 38.14
CA GLY A 14 5.63 -2.19 38.47
C GLY A 14 5.83 -1.20 37.32
N VAL A 15 5.56 -1.59 36.07
CA VAL A 15 5.77 -0.73 34.90
C VAL A 15 4.96 0.58 35.00
N GLN A 16 5.65 1.70 34.81
CA GLN A 16 5.07 3.03 34.85
C GLN A 16 4.98 3.59 33.43
N VAL A 17 3.79 4.04 33.03
CA VAL A 17 3.56 4.64 31.71
C VAL A 17 3.37 6.15 31.86
N LYS A 18 4.19 6.91 31.16
CA LYS A 18 4.12 8.37 31.11
C LYS A 18 3.90 8.83 29.67
N GLU A 19 2.81 9.55 29.43
CA GLU A 19 2.62 10.24 28.15
C GLU A 19 3.58 11.43 28.06
N ILE A 20 4.43 11.43 27.04
CA ILE A 20 5.30 12.58 26.72
C ILE A 20 4.51 13.60 25.90
N LYS A 21 3.79 13.09 24.90
CA LYS A 21 2.86 13.82 24.03
C LYS A 21 1.91 12.80 23.37
N PRO A 22 0.85 13.25 22.68
CA PRO A 22 -0.06 12.33 22.00
C PRO A 22 0.70 11.31 21.14
N GLN A 23 0.36 10.03 21.34
CA GLN A 23 0.92 8.87 20.62
C GLN A 23 2.42 8.64 20.88
N VAL A 24 2.98 9.19 21.96
CA VAL A 24 4.35 8.94 22.42
C VAL A 24 4.35 8.73 23.93
N HIS A 25 4.63 7.50 24.35
CA HIS A 25 4.64 7.11 25.75
C HIS A 25 6.02 6.58 26.14
N GLU A 26 6.52 7.02 27.28
CA GLU A 26 7.65 6.39 27.96
C GLU A 26 7.13 5.33 28.92
N TRP A 27 7.71 4.13 28.84
CA TRP A 27 7.42 3.01 29.71
C TRP A 27 8.68 2.72 30.53
N THR A 28 8.61 2.92 31.83
CA THR A 28 9.73 2.73 32.78
C THR A 28 9.50 1.47 33.59
N PHE A 29 10.50 0.58 33.62
CA PHE A 29 10.49 -0.67 34.39
C PHE A 29 11.04 -0.45 35.81
N ASP A 30 10.87 -1.45 36.68
CA ASP A 30 11.26 -1.37 38.10
C ASP A 30 12.77 -1.19 38.33
N ASP A 31 13.61 -1.62 37.39
CA ASP A 31 15.06 -1.42 37.42
C ASP A 31 15.48 0.00 36.97
N GLY A 32 14.52 0.82 36.53
CA GLY A 32 14.72 2.18 36.07
C GLY A 32 15.05 2.29 34.58
N GLU A 33 15.18 1.18 33.84
CA GLU A 33 15.28 1.25 32.38
C GLU A 33 13.95 1.73 31.78
N SER A 34 14.02 2.49 30.68
CA SER A 34 12.82 2.95 29.99
C SER A 34 12.88 2.76 28.48
N ILE A 35 11.71 2.57 27.87
CA ILE A 35 11.52 2.49 26.42
C ILE A 35 10.49 3.51 25.97
N ILE A 36 10.62 3.98 24.72
CA ILE A 36 9.63 4.85 24.08
C ILE A 36 8.75 4.01 23.16
N VAL A 37 7.45 4.00 23.45
CA VAL A 37 6.41 3.38 22.63
C VAL A 37 5.71 4.45 21.81
N LEU A 38 5.73 4.27 20.50
CA LEU A 38 5.07 5.16 19.54
C LEU A 38 3.75 4.54 19.08
N SER A 39 2.72 5.37 18.91
CA SER A 39 1.38 4.96 18.45
C SER A 39 0.76 3.79 19.23
N GLU A 40 1.23 3.50 20.45
CA GLU A 40 0.81 2.32 21.23
C GLU A 40 0.90 1.02 20.41
N GLY A 41 1.94 0.87 19.58
CA GLY A 41 2.14 -0.30 18.71
C GLY A 41 1.20 -0.36 17.50
N ARG A 42 0.37 0.66 17.27
CA ARG A 42 -0.42 0.83 16.03
C ARG A 42 0.47 1.39 14.90
N LEU A 43 -0.13 1.62 13.73
CA LEU A 43 0.58 2.09 12.54
C LEU A 43 1.24 3.46 12.77
N LEU A 44 2.55 3.44 13.04
CA LEU A 44 3.36 4.61 13.37
C LEU A 44 3.23 5.74 12.35
N ASN A 45 3.33 5.43 11.06
CA ASN A 45 3.34 6.42 10.00
C ASN A 45 2.02 7.21 9.93
N LEU A 46 0.90 6.59 10.31
CA LEU A 46 -0.41 7.24 10.37
C LEU A 46 -0.67 7.89 11.74
N GLY A 47 -0.20 7.27 12.82
CA GLY A 47 -0.45 7.76 14.19
C GLY A 47 0.46 8.89 14.65
N ASN A 48 1.71 8.94 14.17
CA ASN A 48 2.68 9.97 14.54
C ASN A 48 3.11 10.87 13.37
N ALA A 49 2.60 10.64 12.17
CA ALA A 49 2.84 11.47 10.99
C ALA A 49 1.58 11.54 10.12
N THR A 50 1.74 11.75 8.81
CA THR A 50 0.62 11.93 7.86
C THR A 50 0.47 10.76 6.88
N GLY A 51 1.08 9.61 7.19
CA GLY A 51 1.06 8.43 6.34
C GLY A 51 1.86 8.61 5.05
N HIS A 52 1.39 7.92 4.02
CA HIS A 52 2.00 7.97 2.70
C HIS A 52 1.68 9.30 1.97
N PRO A 53 2.66 9.92 1.28
CA PRO A 53 2.41 11.13 0.50
C PRO A 53 1.33 10.96 -0.57
N SER A 54 0.68 12.06 -0.95
CA SER A 54 -0.45 12.04 -1.88
C SER A 54 -0.14 11.37 -3.22
N PHE A 55 1.09 11.47 -3.74
CA PHE A 55 1.46 10.87 -5.02
C PHE A 55 1.47 9.33 -4.99
N VAL A 56 1.99 8.72 -3.92
CA VAL A 56 1.95 7.26 -3.78
C VAL A 56 0.52 6.79 -3.48
N MET A 57 -0.24 7.56 -2.68
CA MET A 57 -1.66 7.27 -2.44
C MET A 57 -2.52 7.41 -3.70
N SER A 58 -2.15 8.28 -4.63
CA SER A 58 -2.82 8.42 -5.93
C SER A 58 -2.85 7.10 -6.69
N ASN A 59 -1.75 6.34 -6.73
CA ASN A 59 -1.71 5.02 -7.36
C ASN A 59 -2.70 4.04 -6.70
N SER A 60 -2.72 4.01 -5.36
CA SER A 60 -3.62 3.13 -4.60
C SER A 60 -5.09 3.51 -4.80
N PHE A 61 -5.40 4.81 -4.79
CA PHE A 61 -6.76 5.30 -4.94
C PHE A 61 -7.27 5.24 -6.38
N THR A 62 -6.40 5.36 -7.39
CA THR A 62 -6.76 5.06 -8.78
C THR A 62 -7.18 3.60 -8.92
N ASN A 63 -6.42 2.65 -8.36
CA ASN A 63 -6.81 1.24 -8.33
C ASN A 63 -8.18 1.03 -7.65
N GLN A 64 -8.40 1.66 -6.50
CA GLN A 64 -9.69 1.58 -5.80
C GLN A 64 -10.85 2.09 -6.67
N VAL A 65 -10.70 3.25 -7.32
CA VAL A 65 -11.77 3.81 -8.17
C VAL A 65 -12.02 2.94 -9.40
N LEU A 66 -10.98 2.41 -10.04
CA LEU A 66 -11.14 1.49 -11.17
C LEU A 66 -11.83 0.20 -10.76
N ALA A 67 -11.49 -0.36 -9.59
CA ALA A 67 -12.17 -1.52 -9.04
C ALA A 67 -13.66 -1.25 -8.75
N GLN A 68 -13.99 -0.08 -8.19
CA GLN A 68 -15.38 0.33 -7.96
C GLN A 68 -16.15 0.46 -9.28
N ILE A 69 -15.56 1.06 -10.31
CA ILE A 69 -16.17 1.16 -11.65
C ILE A 69 -16.41 -0.23 -12.25
N GLU A 70 -15.43 -1.12 -12.17
CA GLU A 70 -15.51 -2.48 -12.72
C GLU A 70 -16.62 -3.30 -12.05
N LEU A 71 -16.64 -3.32 -10.71
CA LEU A 71 -17.67 -4.02 -9.94
C LEU A 71 -19.07 -3.45 -10.16
N PHE A 72 -19.19 -2.12 -10.27
CA PHE A 72 -20.47 -1.45 -10.48
C PHE A 72 -21.03 -1.68 -11.88
N THR A 73 -20.18 -1.68 -12.91
CA THR A 73 -20.61 -1.72 -14.31
C THR A 73 -20.69 -3.14 -14.88
N LYS A 74 -20.01 -4.13 -14.28
CA LYS A 74 -19.94 -5.51 -14.79
C LYS A 74 -20.20 -6.59 -13.72
N PRO A 75 -21.24 -6.47 -12.88
CA PRO A 75 -21.45 -7.40 -11.75
C PRO A 75 -21.59 -8.86 -12.19
N GLU A 76 -22.15 -9.13 -13.39
CA GLU A 76 -22.33 -10.49 -13.92
C GLU A 76 -21.01 -11.20 -14.24
N GLN A 77 -19.90 -10.46 -14.42
CA GLN A 77 -18.59 -11.02 -14.71
C GLN A 77 -17.82 -11.45 -13.46
N TYR A 78 -18.34 -11.10 -12.27
CA TYR A 78 -17.69 -11.34 -10.99
C TYR A 78 -18.62 -12.08 -10.01
N PRO A 79 -18.79 -13.40 -10.16
CA PRO A 79 -19.38 -14.25 -9.12
C PRO A 79 -18.66 -14.07 -7.77
N VAL A 80 -19.27 -14.50 -6.66
CA VAL A 80 -18.67 -14.37 -5.32
C VAL A 80 -17.33 -15.10 -5.25
N ASP A 81 -16.24 -14.33 -5.29
CA ASP A 81 -14.86 -14.78 -5.14
C ASP A 81 -13.96 -13.55 -4.89
N VAL A 82 -12.65 -13.77 -4.73
CA VAL A 82 -11.63 -12.73 -4.63
C VAL A 82 -10.92 -12.58 -5.98
N TYR A 83 -10.99 -11.38 -6.55
CA TYR A 83 -10.36 -11.05 -7.83
C TYR A 83 -9.29 -9.97 -7.67
N THR A 84 -8.31 -10.00 -8.55
CA THR A 84 -7.37 -8.90 -8.77
C THR A 84 -7.80 -8.07 -9.97
N LEU A 85 -7.42 -6.79 -10.01
CA LEU A 85 -7.63 -5.97 -11.19
C LEU A 85 -6.93 -6.59 -12.41
N PRO A 86 -7.57 -6.59 -13.59
CA PRO A 86 -6.92 -6.98 -14.84
C PRO A 86 -5.64 -6.17 -15.11
N LYS A 87 -4.58 -6.80 -15.64
CA LYS A 87 -3.28 -6.15 -15.88
C LYS A 87 -3.35 -4.85 -16.67
N HIS A 88 -4.22 -4.76 -17.67
CA HIS A 88 -4.32 -3.55 -18.47
C HIS A 88 -4.77 -2.33 -17.64
N LEU A 89 -5.55 -2.55 -16.57
CA LEU A 89 -5.92 -1.49 -15.62
C LEU A 89 -4.75 -1.13 -14.69
N ASP A 90 -3.95 -2.11 -14.26
CA ASP A 90 -2.74 -1.86 -13.48
C ASP A 90 -1.70 -1.04 -14.28
N GLU A 91 -1.50 -1.39 -15.55
CA GLU A 91 -0.66 -0.62 -16.47
C GLU A 91 -1.23 0.78 -16.74
N GLU A 92 -2.55 0.93 -16.80
CA GLU A 92 -3.20 2.24 -16.94
C GLU A 92 -2.98 3.11 -15.70
N VAL A 93 -3.05 2.54 -14.48
CA VAL A 93 -2.70 3.26 -13.25
C VAL A 93 -1.27 3.79 -13.35
N ALA A 94 -0.30 2.97 -13.74
CA ALA A 94 1.09 3.42 -13.91
C ALA A 94 1.19 4.54 -14.97
N ARG A 95 0.54 4.36 -16.12
CA ARG A 95 0.55 5.30 -17.26
C ARG A 95 0.05 6.70 -16.86
N LEU A 96 -1.02 6.78 -16.06
CA LEU A 96 -1.60 8.04 -15.58
C LEU A 96 -0.63 8.88 -14.73
N HIS A 97 0.37 8.25 -14.11
CA HIS A 97 1.32 8.94 -13.23
C HIS A 97 2.61 9.39 -13.95
N LEU A 98 2.93 8.86 -15.13
CA LEU A 98 4.20 9.13 -15.84
C LEU A 98 4.41 10.60 -16.17
N GLY A 99 3.37 11.29 -16.63
CA GLY A 99 3.44 12.70 -17.01
C GLY A 99 3.86 13.60 -15.85
N LYS A 100 3.41 13.30 -14.62
CA LYS A 100 3.77 14.06 -13.42
C LYS A 100 5.23 13.88 -13.02
N LEU A 101 5.82 12.73 -13.37
CA LEU A 101 7.23 12.40 -13.12
C LEU A 101 8.16 12.88 -14.26
N GLY A 102 7.61 13.45 -15.34
CA GLY A 102 8.38 13.80 -16.53
C GLY A 102 8.92 12.59 -17.31
N VAL A 103 8.34 11.41 -17.07
CA VAL A 103 8.75 10.16 -17.72
C VAL A 103 8.17 10.11 -19.14
N LYS A 104 9.01 9.74 -20.11
CA LYS A 104 8.60 9.48 -21.49
C LYS A 104 8.61 7.98 -21.73
N LEU A 105 7.43 7.39 -21.93
CA LEU A 105 7.29 5.99 -22.29
C LEU A 105 7.56 5.81 -23.79
N THR A 106 8.43 4.87 -24.15
CA THR A 106 8.62 4.49 -25.55
C THR A 106 7.44 3.66 -26.04
N ARG A 107 7.15 3.73 -27.35
CA ARG A 107 6.10 2.92 -27.98
C ARG A 107 6.74 1.80 -28.80
N LEU A 108 6.28 0.57 -28.60
CA LEU A 108 6.71 -0.56 -29.43
C LEU A 108 6.33 -0.31 -30.89
N THR A 109 7.25 -0.62 -31.81
CA THR A 109 6.88 -0.78 -33.21
C THR A 109 6.09 -2.08 -33.39
N ARG A 110 5.36 -2.20 -34.49
CA ARG A 110 4.62 -3.43 -34.79
C ARG A 110 5.55 -4.66 -34.84
N GLN A 111 6.72 -4.50 -35.46
CA GLN A 111 7.73 -5.57 -35.53
C GLN A 111 8.22 -6.01 -34.14
N GLN A 112 8.45 -5.06 -33.21
CA GLN A 112 8.88 -5.39 -31.85
C GLN A 112 7.78 -6.11 -31.06
N ALA A 113 6.54 -5.63 -31.17
CA ALA A 113 5.37 -6.21 -30.53
C ALA A 113 5.13 -7.65 -31.01
N ASP A 114 5.17 -7.88 -32.32
CA ASP A 114 5.06 -9.22 -32.92
C ASP A 114 6.21 -10.14 -32.48
N TYR A 115 7.44 -9.61 -32.36
CA TYR A 115 8.62 -10.38 -31.96
C TYR A 115 8.52 -10.94 -30.52
N ILE A 116 7.99 -10.15 -29.58
CA ILE A 116 7.83 -10.57 -28.17
C ILE A 116 6.43 -11.11 -27.86
N GLY A 117 5.53 -11.14 -28.83
CA GLY A 117 4.19 -11.72 -28.70
C GLY A 117 3.24 -10.92 -27.78
N VAL A 118 3.31 -9.59 -27.78
CA VAL A 118 2.41 -8.73 -26.99
C VAL A 118 1.72 -7.67 -27.85
N PRO A 119 0.53 -7.16 -27.49
CA PRO A 119 -0.06 -6.01 -28.16
C PRO A 119 0.78 -4.73 -27.96
N ILE A 120 0.73 -3.80 -28.91
CA ILE A 120 1.43 -2.50 -28.80
C ILE A 120 0.97 -1.71 -27.56
N GLU A 121 -0.28 -1.88 -27.14
CA GLU A 121 -0.89 -1.14 -26.02
C GLU A 121 -0.84 -1.90 -24.69
N GLY A 122 -0.26 -3.11 -24.67
CA GLY A 122 -0.24 -4.02 -23.52
C GLY A 122 -1.43 -5.00 -23.47
N PRO A 123 -1.53 -5.83 -22.42
CA PRO A 123 -0.58 -5.97 -21.32
C PRO A 123 0.78 -6.51 -21.78
N TYR A 124 1.86 -5.98 -21.21
CA TYR A 124 3.24 -6.23 -21.64
C TYR A 124 3.92 -7.39 -20.92
N LYS A 125 3.24 -8.02 -19.94
CA LYS A 125 3.79 -9.08 -19.09
C LYS A 125 2.76 -10.17 -18.80
N PRO A 126 3.19 -11.44 -18.67
CA PRO A 126 2.29 -12.56 -18.37
C PRO A 126 1.82 -12.53 -16.91
N GLU A 127 0.79 -13.32 -16.59
CA GLU A 127 0.11 -13.25 -15.28
C GLU A 127 1.01 -13.51 -14.09
N HIS A 128 1.92 -14.48 -14.21
CA HIS A 128 2.85 -14.91 -13.17
C HIS A 128 4.08 -13.98 -13.01
N TYR A 129 4.15 -12.88 -13.75
CA TYR A 129 5.27 -11.95 -13.69
C TYR A 129 5.26 -11.17 -12.36
N ARG A 130 6.42 -11.03 -11.71
CA ARG A 130 6.56 -10.47 -10.37
C ARG A 130 6.96 -8.98 -10.39
N TYR A 131 6.21 -8.16 -11.14
CA TYR A 131 6.45 -6.76 -11.54
C TYR A 131 7.16 -6.54 -12.86
#